data_AF-A0A919GLY1-F1
#
_entry.id   AF-A0A919GLY1-F1
#
_cell.length_a   1.000
_cell.length_b   1.000
_cell.length_c   1.000
_cell.angle_alpha   90.00
_cell.angle_beta   90.00
_cell.angle_gamma   90.00
#
_symmetry.space_group_name_H-M   'P 1'
#
loop_
_entity.id
_entity.type
_entity.pdbx_description
1 polymer ?
#
loop_
_entity_poly.entity_id
_entity_poly.type
_entity_poly.pdbx_seq_one_letter_code
_entity_poly.pdbx_strand_id
1 'polypeptide(L)'
;MSCVLSHDVITDPAPLVSRPGAPSVGTVHVIVTNSHASWVRWQYTEVRVPIGDSGTDLASDGAGIVTGIDYDPFRFGEAPTFTWDAAQGLARASFTEEVLFAPGMSMTLALEHIPVSTREGLALLELTEFARGGDRNAKSGDRNGVLNANAHMTVRRDKGEWVLKTGDEKVVINADHFHVMGMMSCRSREWEQH
;
A
#
# COMPACT_ATOMS: atom_id res chain seq x y z
N MET A 1 1.99 6.56 -18.56
CA MET A 1 0.55 6.27 -18.52
C MET A 1 0.20 5.88 -17.11
N SER A 2 -0.95 6.32 -16.57
CA SER A 2 -1.35 6.15 -15.16
C SER A 2 -1.99 4.78 -14.90
N CYS A 3 -1.90 4.29 -13.66
CA CYS A 3 -2.82 3.25 -13.17
C CYS A 3 -4.26 3.78 -13.27
N VAL A 4 -5.21 2.87 -13.51
CA VAL A 4 -6.65 3.16 -13.51
C VAL A 4 -7.17 3.15 -12.08
N LEU A 5 -6.72 2.20 -11.24
CA LEU A 5 -7.08 2.19 -9.82
C LEU A 5 -6.11 3.06 -9.02
N SER A 6 -6.63 3.61 -7.92
CA SER A 6 -5.83 4.30 -6.91
C SER A 6 -5.13 3.28 -6.03
N HIS A 7 -3.87 3.55 -5.70
CA HIS A 7 -3.04 2.68 -4.87
C HIS A 7 -2.46 3.49 -3.72
N ASP A 8 -2.73 3.07 -2.49
CA ASP A 8 -2.14 3.63 -1.28
C ASP A 8 -1.31 2.54 -0.58
N VAL A 9 -0.19 2.92 0.02
CA VAL A 9 0.64 2.00 0.80
C VAL A 9 0.64 2.42 2.25
N ILE A 10 0.30 1.48 3.13
CA ILE A 10 0.39 1.63 4.58
C ILE A 10 1.37 0.58 5.07
N THR A 11 2.39 1.01 5.80
CA THR A 11 3.25 0.09 6.52
C THR A 11 2.86 0.11 7.98
N ASP A 12 2.74 -1.08 8.57
CA ASP A 12 2.64 -1.20 10.02
C ASP A 12 4.07 -1.36 10.55
N PRO A 13 4.68 -0.31 11.12
CA PRO A 13 5.90 -0.47 11.86
C PRO A 13 5.54 -1.22 13.14
N ALA A 14 5.59 -2.56 13.11
CA ALA A 14 5.89 -3.30 14.32
C ALA A 14 7.12 -2.62 14.95
N PRO A 15 7.13 -2.34 16.26
CA PRO A 15 8.13 -1.47 16.85
C PRO A 15 9.52 -1.95 16.45
N LEU A 16 10.27 -1.08 15.77
CA LEU A 16 11.63 -1.29 15.21
C LEU A 16 12.67 -1.48 16.32
N VAL A 17 12.40 -2.35 17.29
CA VAL A 17 13.36 -2.77 18.30
C VAL A 17 13.99 -4.04 17.78
N SER A 18 15.03 -3.91 16.94
CA SER A 18 15.91 -5.03 16.65
C SER A 18 16.51 -5.48 17.99
N ARG A 19 16.06 -6.63 18.49
CA ARG A 19 16.75 -7.30 19.59
C ARG A 19 17.92 -8.05 18.99
N PRO A 20 19.10 -8.07 19.64
CA PRO A 20 20.21 -8.91 19.18
C PRO A 20 19.71 -10.36 19.00
N GLY A 21 19.75 -10.86 17.76
CA GLY A 21 19.33 -12.21 17.41
C GLY A 21 17.89 -12.38 16.88
N ALA A 22 17.09 -11.33 16.73
CA ALA A 22 15.77 -11.40 16.08
C ALA A 22 15.63 -10.31 14.98
N PRO A 23 15.46 -10.68 13.69
CA PRO A 23 15.24 -9.70 12.63
C PRO A 23 13.96 -8.90 12.88
N SER A 24 13.97 -7.62 12.49
CA SER A 24 12.77 -6.80 12.52
C SER A 24 11.82 -7.27 11.43
N VAL A 25 10.57 -7.53 11.79
CA VAL A 25 9.56 -8.03 10.87
C VAL A 25 8.52 -6.95 10.64
N GLY A 26 8.27 -6.61 9.38
CA GLY A 26 7.32 -5.58 8.97
C GLY A 26 6.15 -6.15 8.17
N THR A 27 5.09 -5.35 8.06
CA THR A 27 3.95 -5.62 7.17
C THR A 27 3.70 -4.43 6.27
N VAL A 28 3.51 -4.69 4.97
CA VAL A 28 3.10 -3.70 3.97
C VAL A 28 1.68 -4.03 3.52
N HIS A 29 0.80 -3.05 3.57
CA HIS A 29 -0.54 -3.12 3.00
C HIS A 29 -0.61 -2.22 1.77
N VAL A 30 -0.99 -2.77 0.63
CA VAL A 30 -1.34 -2.00 -0.58
C VAL A 30 -2.86 -1.97 -0.69
N ILE A 31 -3.45 -0.78 -0.58
CA ILE A 31 -4.89 -0.58 -0.74
C ILE A 31 -5.15 -0.17 -2.19
N VAL A 32 -5.89 -1.01 -2.90
CA VAL A 32 -6.29 -0.81 -4.29
C VAL A 32 -7.75 -0.35 -4.29
N THR A 33 -8.03 0.84 -4.79
CA THR A 33 -9.37 1.46 -4.76
C THR A 33 -9.83 1.90 -6.14
N ASN A 34 -11.09 1.62 -6.49
CA ASN A 34 -11.71 2.25 -7.64
C ASN A 34 -12.31 3.61 -7.23
N SER A 35 -11.56 4.68 -7.49
CA SER A 35 -11.98 6.06 -7.24
C SER A 35 -12.84 6.67 -8.36
N HIS A 36 -13.10 5.93 -9.43
CA HIS A 36 -13.96 6.38 -10.53
C HIS A 36 -15.45 6.28 -10.16
N ALA A 37 -16.27 7.12 -10.81
CA ALA A 37 -17.72 6.97 -10.78
C ALA A 37 -18.23 5.80 -11.65
N SER A 38 -17.33 5.20 -12.43
CA SER A 38 -17.60 4.11 -13.37
C SER A 38 -16.89 2.81 -12.98
N TRP A 39 -17.38 1.68 -13.48
CA TRP A 39 -16.77 0.38 -13.25
C TRP A 39 -15.39 0.27 -13.89
N VAL A 40 -14.47 -0.38 -13.19
CA VAL A 40 -13.13 -0.73 -13.69
C VAL A 40 -13.05 -2.24 -13.87
N ARG A 41 -12.55 -2.64 -15.03
CA ARG A 41 -12.19 -4.00 -15.38
C ARG A 41 -10.76 -4.24 -14.93
N TRP A 42 -10.56 -5.13 -13.96
CA TRP A 42 -9.24 -5.42 -13.37
C TRP A 42 -8.88 -6.89 -13.59
N GLN A 43 -7.64 -7.13 -14.01
CA GLN A 43 -7.11 -8.48 -14.21
C GLN A 43 -6.01 -8.83 -13.21
N TYR A 44 -5.06 -7.91 -12.99
CA TYR A 44 -4.01 -8.12 -11.99
C TYR A 44 -3.39 -6.81 -11.49
N THR A 45 -2.84 -6.90 -10.28
CA THR A 45 -1.89 -5.94 -9.70
C THR A 45 -0.67 -6.72 -9.23
N GLU A 46 0.51 -6.26 -9.60
CA GLU A 46 1.78 -6.79 -9.12
C GLU A 46 2.47 -5.78 -8.20
N VAL A 47 3.12 -6.30 -7.16
CA VAL A 47 3.92 -5.55 -6.19
C VAL A 47 5.32 -6.15 -6.20
N ARG A 48 6.29 -5.41 -6.73
CA ARG A 48 7.70 -5.78 -6.64
C ARG A 48 8.29 -5.19 -5.37
N VAL A 49 8.84 -6.09 -4.55
CA VAL A 49 9.56 -5.78 -3.33
C VAL A 49 11.06 -5.80 -3.64
N PRO A 50 11.81 -4.70 -3.40
CA PRO A 50 13.26 -4.72 -3.56
C PRO A 50 13.87 -5.55 -2.41
N ILE A 51 14.64 -6.57 -2.78
CA ILE A 51 15.26 -7.52 -1.86
C ILE A 51 16.77 -7.51 -2.07
N GLY A 52 17.52 -7.36 -0.99
CA GLY A 52 18.98 -7.33 -1.02
C GLY A 52 19.60 -6.67 0.21
N ASP A 53 20.88 -6.32 0.09
CA ASP A 53 21.72 -5.77 1.16
C ASP A 53 22.04 -4.28 1.00
N SER A 54 21.30 -3.57 0.13
CA SER A 54 21.48 -2.14 -0.12
C SER A 54 20.50 -1.29 0.71
N GLY A 55 20.79 0.02 0.81
CA GLY A 55 19.87 0.98 1.44
C GLY A 55 18.60 1.25 0.63
N THR A 56 18.46 0.69 -0.57
CA THR A 56 17.23 0.76 -1.38
C THR A 56 16.38 -0.50 -1.29
N ASP A 57 16.84 -1.51 -0.56
CA ASP A 57 16.13 -2.77 -0.38
C ASP A 57 15.23 -2.72 0.85
N LEU A 58 13.99 -3.18 0.69
CA LEU A 58 13.03 -3.27 1.78
C LEU A 58 13.36 -4.46 2.68
N ALA A 59 13.72 -5.58 2.07
CA ALA A 59 13.91 -6.85 2.77
C ALA A 59 15.30 -7.43 2.51
N SER A 60 15.89 -8.08 3.52
CA SER A 60 17.15 -8.81 3.35
C SER A 60 16.99 -10.11 2.56
N ASP A 61 15.81 -10.73 2.66
CA ASP A 61 15.44 -11.92 1.91
C ASP A 61 13.92 -11.96 1.65
N GLY A 62 13.50 -12.82 0.71
CA GLY A 62 12.09 -12.98 0.37
C GLY A 62 11.45 -14.27 0.86
N ALA A 63 12.18 -15.17 1.52
CA ALA A 63 11.71 -16.55 1.73
C ALA A 63 10.57 -16.65 2.75
N GLY A 64 10.51 -15.72 3.70
CA GLY A 64 9.53 -15.70 4.78
C GLY A 64 8.27 -14.86 4.50
N ILE A 65 8.19 -14.15 3.37
CA ILE A 65 7.07 -13.25 3.07
C ILE A 65 5.81 -14.06 2.80
N VAL A 66 4.72 -13.67 3.47
CA VAL A 66 3.39 -14.26 3.32
C VAL A 66 2.44 -13.24 2.69
N THR A 67 1.57 -13.70 1.79
CA THR A 67 0.56 -12.86 1.14
C THR A 67 -0.81 -13.05 1.76
N GLY A 68 -1.48 -11.93 2.07
CA GLY A 68 -2.87 -11.86 2.52
C GLY A 68 -3.68 -10.96 1.60
N ILE A 69 -4.95 -11.30 1.36
CA ILE A 69 -5.85 -10.49 0.53
C ILE A 69 -7.18 -10.33 1.25
N ASP A 70 -7.59 -9.08 1.42
CA ASP A 70 -8.91 -8.72 1.94
C ASP A 70 -9.63 -7.87 0.90
N TYR A 71 -10.91 -8.12 0.65
CA TYR A 71 -11.64 -7.47 -0.42
C TYR A 71 -13.14 -7.48 -0.13
N ASP A 72 -13.83 -6.43 -0.58
CA ASP A 72 -15.28 -6.42 -0.62
C ASP A 72 -15.77 -7.51 -1.60
N PRO A 73 -16.74 -8.37 -1.21
CA PRO A 73 -17.19 -9.47 -2.06
C PRO A 73 -17.55 -9.00 -3.46
N PHE A 74 -16.82 -9.49 -4.47
CA PHE A 74 -17.15 -9.21 -5.86
C PHE A 74 -18.56 -9.70 -6.16
N ARG A 75 -19.38 -8.86 -6.78
CA ARG A 75 -20.78 -9.18 -7.06
C ARG A 75 -20.91 -10.39 -8.01
N PHE A 76 -19.85 -10.71 -8.76
CA PHE A 76 -19.74 -11.84 -9.69
C PHE A 76 -18.28 -12.30 -9.79
N GLY A 77 -18.03 -13.60 -9.63
CA GLY A 77 -16.70 -14.21 -9.81
C GLY A 77 -16.25 -15.07 -8.62
N GLU A 78 -15.23 -15.90 -8.87
CA GLU A 78 -14.41 -16.51 -7.82
C GLU A 78 -13.64 -15.44 -7.02
N ALA A 79 -12.96 -15.86 -5.95
CA ALA A 79 -12.06 -15.00 -5.19
C ALA A 79 -10.78 -14.71 -6.00
N PRO A 80 -10.22 -13.49 -5.98
CA PRO A 80 -8.88 -13.26 -6.51
C PRO A 80 -7.85 -14.04 -5.71
N THR A 81 -6.77 -14.42 -6.37
CA THR A 81 -5.60 -15.02 -5.73
C THR A 81 -4.54 -13.96 -5.48
N PHE A 82 -3.76 -14.12 -4.41
CA PHE A 82 -2.59 -13.29 -4.15
C PHE A 82 -1.39 -14.17 -3.81
N THR A 83 -0.43 -14.23 -4.72
CA THR A 83 0.68 -15.20 -4.68
C THR A 83 2.02 -14.50 -4.63
N TRP A 84 2.96 -15.06 -3.87
CA TRP A 84 4.33 -14.58 -3.74
C TRP A 84 5.31 -15.43 -4.55
N ASP A 85 6.18 -14.77 -5.32
CA ASP A 85 7.37 -15.35 -5.95
C ASP A 85 8.63 -14.79 -5.29
N ALA A 86 9.20 -15.59 -4.38
CA ALA A 86 10.42 -15.25 -3.65
C ALA A 86 11.65 -15.11 -4.55
N ALA A 87 11.70 -15.80 -5.70
CA ALA A 87 12.84 -15.73 -6.61
C ALA A 87 12.86 -14.41 -7.39
N GLN A 88 11.68 -13.82 -7.63
CA GLN A 88 11.54 -12.56 -8.35
C GLN A 88 11.29 -11.35 -7.45
N GLY A 89 11.06 -11.57 -6.16
CA GLY A 89 10.63 -10.52 -5.23
C GLY A 89 9.29 -9.92 -5.64
N LEU A 90 8.37 -10.74 -6.14
CA LEU A 90 7.15 -10.28 -6.80
C LEU A 90 5.91 -10.90 -6.17
N ALA A 91 5.00 -10.07 -5.70
CA ALA A 91 3.66 -10.50 -5.31
C ALA A 91 2.67 -10.16 -6.40
N ARG A 92 1.78 -11.08 -6.76
CA ARG A 92 0.80 -10.87 -7.82
C ARG A 92 -0.60 -11.19 -7.33
N ALA A 93 -1.45 -10.16 -7.29
CA ALA A 93 -2.88 -10.30 -7.09
C ALA A 93 -3.53 -10.44 -8.47
N SER A 94 -4.30 -11.49 -8.71
CA SER A 94 -4.83 -11.74 -10.04
C SER A 94 -6.16 -12.48 -10.08
N PHE A 95 -6.77 -12.41 -11.25
CA PHE A 95 -7.96 -13.16 -11.62
C PHE A 95 -7.77 -13.88 -12.96
N THR A 96 -8.46 -15.02 -13.13
CA THR A 96 -8.30 -15.88 -14.32
C THR A 96 -8.74 -15.19 -15.62
N GLU A 97 -9.88 -14.48 -15.59
CA GLU A 97 -10.42 -13.82 -16.79
C GLU A 97 -10.40 -12.29 -16.65
N GLU A 98 -11.24 -11.70 -15.80
CA GLU A 98 -11.26 -10.29 -15.39
C GLU A 98 -12.39 -10.09 -14.38
N VAL A 99 -12.23 -9.21 -13.37
CA VAL A 99 -13.34 -8.83 -12.49
C VAL A 99 -13.68 -7.35 -12.62
N LEU A 100 -14.92 -7.05 -12.22
CA LEU A 100 -15.46 -5.71 -12.22
C LEU A 100 -15.35 -5.09 -10.82
N PHE A 101 -14.42 -4.15 -10.67
CA PHE A 101 -14.33 -3.25 -9.51
C PHE A 101 -15.40 -2.17 -9.63
N ALA A 102 -16.42 -2.21 -8.76
CA ALA A 102 -17.45 -1.16 -8.76
C ALA A 102 -16.90 0.16 -8.20
N PRO A 103 -17.54 1.30 -8.53
CA PRO A 103 -17.23 2.58 -7.92
C PRO A 103 -17.17 2.49 -6.39
N GLY A 104 -16.08 2.95 -5.78
CA GLY A 104 -15.88 2.96 -4.34
C GLY A 104 -15.47 1.63 -3.69
N MET A 105 -15.36 0.52 -4.45
CA MET A 105 -14.80 -0.71 -3.91
C MET A 105 -13.30 -0.58 -3.63
N SER A 106 -12.85 -1.32 -2.62
CA SER A 106 -11.43 -1.47 -2.29
C SER A 106 -11.03 -2.93 -2.07
N MET A 107 -9.74 -3.18 -2.24
CA MET A 107 -9.07 -4.43 -1.91
C MET A 107 -7.74 -4.10 -1.23
N THR A 108 -7.39 -4.85 -0.20
CA THR A 108 -6.13 -4.73 0.53
C THR A 108 -5.26 -5.94 0.23
N LEU A 109 -4.05 -5.69 -0.24
CA LEU A 109 -3.00 -6.68 -0.48
C LEU A 109 -1.96 -6.56 0.63
N ALA A 110 -1.86 -7.57 1.50
CA ALA A 110 -0.94 -7.60 2.61
C ALA A 110 0.29 -8.45 2.29
N LEU A 111 1.48 -7.87 2.45
CA LEU A 111 2.76 -8.55 2.48
C LEU A 111 3.24 -8.58 3.92
N GLU A 112 3.07 -9.74 4.53
CA GLU A 112 3.36 -10.00 5.93
C GLU A 112 4.71 -10.67 6.09
N HIS A 113 5.23 -10.61 7.30
CA HIS A 113 6.49 -11.26 7.67
C HIS A 113 7.71 -10.83 6.86
N ILE A 114 7.74 -9.57 6.42
CA ILE A 114 8.86 -9.01 5.66
C ILE A 114 10.08 -8.89 6.59
N PRO A 115 11.20 -9.58 6.32
CA PRO A 115 12.43 -9.40 7.08
C PRO A 115 13.08 -8.08 6.69
N VAL A 116 12.75 -7.02 7.42
CA VAL A 116 13.14 -5.64 7.07
C VAL A 116 14.66 -5.51 7.03
N SER A 117 15.17 -4.89 5.97
CA SER A 117 16.59 -4.66 5.79
C SER A 117 17.19 -3.93 7.00
N THR A 118 18.39 -4.35 7.40
CA THR A 118 19.15 -3.68 8.48
C THR A 118 19.88 -2.43 7.98
N ARG A 119 19.85 -2.17 6.67
CA ARG A 119 20.42 -0.97 6.06
C ARG A 119 19.41 0.16 6.14
N GLU A 120 19.83 1.27 6.71
CA GLU A 120 19.06 2.50 6.67
C GLU A 120 18.94 2.99 5.21
N GLY A 121 17.72 3.33 4.81
CA GLY A 121 17.47 3.98 3.53
C GLY A 121 16.03 3.86 3.03
N LEU A 122 15.81 4.49 1.87
CA LEU A 122 14.52 4.57 1.21
C LEU A 122 14.30 3.35 0.33
N ALA A 123 13.45 2.44 0.79
CA ALA A 123 13.02 1.31 -0.01
C ALA A 123 11.82 1.66 -0.89
N LEU A 124 11.87 1.19 -2.12
CA LEU A 124 10.94 1.53 -3.18
C LEU A 124 10.15 0.31 -3.65
N LEU A 125 8.85 0.27 -3.37
CA LEU A 125 7.95 -0.70 -4.01
C LEU A 125 7.63 -0.25 -5.43
N GLU A 126 7.66 -1.18 -6.40
CA GLU A 126 7.12 -0.94 -7.73
C GLU A 126 5.77 -1.63 -7.87
N LEU A 127 4.78 -0.91 -8.39
CA LEU A 127 3.45 -1.44 -8.66
C LEU A 127 3.22 -1.54 -10.17
N THR A 128 2.70 -2.67 -10.66
CA THR A 128 2.26 -2.83 -12.05
C THR A 128 0.80 -3.23 -12.07
N GLU A 129 -0.01 -2.62 -12.94
CA GLU A 129 -1.45 -2.86 -13.01
C GLU A 129 -1.89 -3.15 -14.45
N PHE A 130 -2.73 -4.18 -14.60
CA PHE A 130 -3.54 -4.36 -15.78
C PHE A 130 -5.03 -4.18 -15.47
N ALA A 131 -5.53 -2.99 -15.83
CA ALA A 131 -6.91 -2.60 -15.67
C ALA A 131 -7.36 -1.66 -16.81
N ARG A 132 -8.68 -1.60 -17.06
CA ARG A 132 -9.28 -0.71 -18.06
C ARG A 132 -10.69 -0.27 -17.65
N GLY A 133 -11.22 0.76 -18.30
CA GLY A 133 -12.54 1.30 -17.98
C GLY A 133 -12.41 2.54 -17.10
N GLY A 134 -13.19 2.65 -16.04
CA GLY A 134 -13.25 3.88 -15.24
C GLY A 134 -13.79 5.06 -16.04
N ASP A 135 -13.62 6.27 -15.50
CA ASP A 135 -14.17 7.46 -16.13
C ASP A 135 -13.45 7.75 -17.46
N ARG A 136 -14.24 8.01 -18.51
CA ARG A 136 -13.75 8.26 -19.89
C ARG A 136 -13.01 7.06 -20.53
N ASN A 137 -13.24 5.82 -20.07
CA ASN A 137 -12.58 4.61 -20.59
C ASN A 137 -11.04 4.69 -20.54
N ALA A 138 -10.51 5.05 -19.37
CA ALA A 138 -9.09 4.96 -19.07
C ALA A 138 -8.53 3.54 -19.33
N LYS A 139 -7.26 3.46 -19.73
CA LYS A 139 -6.52 2.21 -19.88
C LYS A 139 -5.27 2.31 -19.01
N SER A 140 -4.96 1.28 -18.23
CA SER A 140 -3.69 1.20 -17.54
C SER A 140 -2.59 0.89 -18.56
N GLY A 141 -1.36 1.26 -18.19
CA GLY A 141 -0.14 0.76 -18.82
C GLY A 141 0.91 0.61 -17.73
N ASP A 142 1.98 -0.15 -18.00
CA ASP A 142 3.08 -0.36 -17.06
C ASP A 142 3.60 0.99 -16.53
N ARG A 143 3.41 1.23 -15.24
CA ARG A 143 3.92 2.42 -14.58
C ARG A 143 4.42 2.04 -13.19
N ASN A 144 5.69 2.30 -12.91
CA ASN A 144 6.25 2.13 -11.57
C ASN A 144 5.64 3.20 -10.64
N GLY A 145 4.68 2.82 -9.81
CA GLY A 145 4.32 3.60 -8.63
C GLY A 145 5.47 3.50 -7.63
N VAL A 146 5.89 4.63 -7.04
CA VAL A 146 7.02 4.69 -6.12
C VAL A 146 6.55 5.06 -4.72
N LEU A 147 6.57 4.11 -3.78
CA LEU A 147 6.06 4.31 -2.42
C LEU A 147 7.12 3.91 -1.38
N ASN A 148 7.34 4.79 -0.41
CA ASN A 148 8.30 4.60 0.68
C ASN A 148 7.71 3.64 1.73
N ALA A 149 8.16 2.40 1.72
CA ALA A 149 7.71 1.41 2.70
C ALA A 149 8.43 1.51 4.07
N ASN A 150 9.51 2.30 4.18
CA ASN A 150 10.31 2.45 5.41
C ASN A 150 10.07 3.77 6.16
N ALA A 151 9.17 4.63 5.70
CA ALA A 151 8.87 5.86 6.44
C ALA A 151 7.93 5.59 7.61
N HIS A 152 8.48 5.65 8.83
CA HIS A 152 7.68 5.94 10.01
C HIS A 152 7.08 7.35 9.86
N MET A 153 5.88 7.45 9.28
CA MET A 153 5.13 8.69 9.18
C MET A 153 4.28 8.87 10.43
N THR A 154 4.72 9.73 11.35
CA THR A 154 3.90 10.12 12.50
C THR A 154 3.22 11.45 12.21
N VAL A 155 1.88 11.44 12.24
CA VAL A 155 1.08 12.67 12.29
C VAL A 155 0.73 12.92 13.73
N ARG A 156 1.20 14.03 14.30
CA ARG A 156 0.84 14.45 15.66
C ARG A 156 0.52 15.93 15.71
N ARG A 157 -0.26 16.30 16.73
CA ARG A 157 -0.45 17.70 17.07
C ARG A 157 0.67 18.14 18.01
N ASP A 158 1.46 19.14 17.61
CA ASP A 158 2.53 19.71 18.43
C ASP A 158 2.33 21.21 18.55
N LYS A 159 2.20 21.72 19.77
CA LYS A 159 1.95 23.15 20.06
C LYS A 159 0.83 23.80 19.24
N GLY A 160 -0.17 23.01 18.84
CA GLY A 160 -1.33 23.49 18.07
C GLY A 160 -1.23 23.25 16.56
N GLU A 161 -0.08 22.87 16.04
CA GLU A 161 0.15 22.60 14.62
C GLU A 161 0.07 21.10 14.31
N TRP A 162 -0.39 20.77 13.10
CA TRP A 162 -0.30 19.41 12.58
C TRP A 162 1.09 19.20 12.01
N VAL A 163 1.85 18.30 12.63
CA VAL A 163 3.23 18.01 12.24
C VAL A 163 3.29 16.59 11.68
N LEU A 164 3.75 16.49 10.43
CA LEU A 164 4.16 15.25 9.80
C LEU A 164 5.66 15.07 10.03
N LYS A 165 6.06 13.97 10.68
CA LYS A 165 7.48 13.60 10.84
C LYS A 165 7.76 12.30 10.11
N THR A 166 8.91 12.25 9.43
CA THR A 166 9.52 11.02 8.90
C THR A 166 10.82 10.74 9.67
N GLY A 167 11.23 9.47 9.74
CA GLY A 167 12.45 9.07 10.47
C GLY A 167 13.75 9.62 9.87
N ASP A 168 13.72 10.04 8.60
CA ASP A 168 14.84 10.59 7.85
C ASP A 168 14.73 12.11 7.60
N GLU A 169 13.75 12.76 8.22
CA GLU A 169 13.41 14.19 8.05
C GLU A 169 13.08 14.62 6.61
N LYS A 170 12.87 13.66 5.70
CA LYS A 170 12.54 13.93 4.30
C LYS A 170 11.14 13.43 3.96
N VAL A 171 10.39 14.29 3.30
CA VAL A 171 9.10 13.95 2.71
C VAL A 171 9.21 14.22 1.21
N VAL A 172 9.08 13.18 0.39
CA VAL A 172 9.02 13.31 -1.07
C VAL A 172 7.61 12.93 -1.51
N ILE A 173 6.90 13.89 -2.10
CA ILE A 173 5.56 13.69 -2.66
C ILE A 173 5.67 13.91 -4.16
N ASN A 174 5.49 12.85 -4.93
CA ASN A 174 5.46 12.92 -6.39
C ASN A 174 4.06 12.56 -6.87
N ALA A 175 3.21 13.58 -7.02
CA ALA A 175 1.82 13.43 -7.43
C ALA A 175 1.44 14.55 -8.40
N ASP A 176 0.65 14.20 -9.42
CA ASP A 176 0.08 15.18 -10.36
C ASP A 176 -0.90 16.13 -9.61
N HIS A 177 -1.57 15.64 -8.57
CA HIS A 177 -2.44 16.39 -7.67
C HIS A 177 -2.25 15.91 -6.22
N PHE A 178 -1.96 16.82 -5.29
CA PHE A 178 -1.82 16.51 -3.86
C PHE A 178 -2.87 17.27 -3.03
N HIS A 179 -3.68 16.53 -2.27
CA HIS A 179 -4.71 17.09 -1.38
C HIS A 179 -4.43 16.66 0.06
N VAL A 180 -4.30 17.63 0.96
CA VAL A 180 -4.30 17.38 2.41
C VAL A 180 -5.72 17.55 2.92
N MET A 181 -6.42 16.45 3.20
CA MET A 181 -7.73 16.48 3.86
C MET A 181 -7.59 16.31 5.37
N GLY A 182 -7.90 17.36 6.13
CA GLY A 182 -7.99 17.29 7.58
C GLY A 182 -9.41 16.90 8.02
N MET A 183 -9.59 15.72 8.61
CA MET A 183 -10.83 15.38 9.31
C MET A 183 -10.79 15.90 10.75
N MET A 184 -11.61 16.90 11.07
CA MET A 184 -11.89 17.27 12.46
C MET A 184 -13.02 16.37 12.99
N SER A 185 -12.68 15.47 13.91
CA SER A 185 -13.70 14.83 14.75
C SER A 185 -14.08 15.80 15.87
N CYS A 186 -15.28 16.36 15.79
CA CYS A 186 -15.88 17.11 16.89
C CYS A 186 -16.50 16.10 17.87
N ARG A 187 -15.93 15.92 19.06
CA ARG A 187 -16.61 15.22 20.16
C ARG A 187 -17.54 16.20 20.86
N SER A 188 -18.85 16.03 20.74
CA SER A 188 -19.79 16.61 21.69
C SER A 188 -19.64 15.87 23.03
N ARG A 189 -19.45 16.61 24.12
CA ARG A 189 -19.71 16.11 25.47
C ARG A 189 -21.19 16.36 25.75
N GLU A 190 -21.99 15.31 25.83
CA GLU A 190 -23.30 15.40 26.44
C GLU A 190 -23.12 15.42 27.97
N TRP A 191 -23.79 16.38 28.60
CA TRP A 191 -23.78 16.62 30.03
C TRP A 191 -24.66 15.59 30.72
N GLU A 192 -24.15 14.98 31.79
CA GLU A 192 -24.94 14.25 32.78
C GLU A 192 -26.01 15.20 33.36
N GLN A 193 -27.29 14.85 33.17
CA GLN A 193 -28.39 15.54 33.83
C GLN A 193 -28.76 14.80 35.12
N HIS A 194 -28.67 15.54 36.22
CA HIS A 194 -29.40 15.32 37.47
C HIS A 194 -30.91 15.52 37.25
#